data_AF-A0A0W0WJW5-F1
#
_entry.id   AF-A0A0W0WJW5-F1
#
_cell.length_a   1.000
_cell.length_b   1.000
_cell.length_c   1.000
_cell.angle_alpha   90.00
_cell.angle_beta   90.00
_cell.angle_gamma   90.00
#
_symmetry.space_group_name_H-M   'P 1'
#
loop_
_entity.id
_entity.type
_entity.pdbx_description
1 polymer ?
#
loop_
_entity_poly.entity_id
_entity_poly.type
_entity_poly.pdbx_seq_one_letter_code
_entity_poly.pdbx_strand_id
1 'polypeptide(L)'
;RLPTYKFLGFTCYWGKTRNGYWRLKFKSRRDRFSAKLKEIKQYLRENLTAKETNDILYRVKLIVRGWVNYHGISDNKRRVKSFIDLCKRSLLSWF
;
A
#
# COMPACT_ATOMS: atom_id res chain seq x y z
N ARG A 1 17.96 -3.90 20.68
CA ARG A 1 17.09 -4.25 19.52
C ARG A 1 17.98 -4.28 18.28
N LEU A 2 17.83 -5.27 17.39
CA LEU A 2 18.58 -5.28 16.13
C LEU A 2 18.23 -4.03 15.30
N PRO A 3 19.20 -3.46 14.57
CA PRO A 3 19.00 -2.22 13.83
C PRO A 3 17.96 -2.38 12.72
N THR A 4 17.16 -1.33 12.53
CA THR A 4 16.20 -1.22 11.43
C THR A 4 16.54 -0.01 10.58
N TYR A 5 16.39 -0.10 9.27
CA TYR A 5 16.69 1.00 8.36
C TYR A 5 15.65 1.12 7.25
N LYS A 6 15.66 2.26 6.55
CA LYS A 6 14.75 2.55 5.45
C LYS A 6 15.50 2.47 4.12
N PHE A 7 15.01 1.67 3.19
CA PHE A 7 15.61 1.52 1.87
C PHE A 7 14.53 1.28 0.81
N LEU A 8 14.60 1.99 -0.32
CA LEU A 8 13.70 1.85 -1.48
C LEU A 8 12.20 1.69 -1.12
N GLY A 9 11.68 2.52 -0.21
CA GLY A 9 10.25 2.45 0.16
C GLY A 9 9.90 1.36 1.19
N PHE A 10 10.88 0.63 1.73
CA PHE A 10 10.71 -0.39 2.75
C PHE A 10 11.42 -0.05 4.05
N THR A 11 10.88 -0.58 5.15
CA THR A 11 11.57 -0.72 6.42
C THR A 11 12.16 -2.12 6.45
N CYS A 12 13.48 -2.19 6.47
CA CYS A 12 14.27 -3.41 6.56
C CYS A 12 14.51 -3.71 8.05
N TYR A 13 14.18 -4.92 8.48
CA TYR A 13 14.29 -5.32 9.89
C TYR A 13 14.70 -6.79 10.00
N TRP A 14 15.45 -7.11 11.05
CA TRP A 14 15.84 -8.49 11.32
C TRP A 14 14.69 -9.30 11.94
N GLY A 15 14.54 -10.54 11.49
CA GLY A 15 13.59 -11.49 12.07
C GLY A 15 14.00 -12.94 11.81
N LYS A 16 13.24 -13.88 12.36
CA LYS A 16 13.51 -15.31 12.18
C LYS A 16 12.69 -15.92 11.03
N THR A 17 13.26 -16.90 10.34
CA THR A 17 12.54 -17.80 9.42
C THR A 17 11.60 -18.71 10.21
N ARG A 18 10.80 -19.53 9.51
CA ARG A 18 9.96 -20.56 10.17
C ARG A 18 10.81 -21.61 10.91
N ASN A 19 12.04 -21.84 10.45
CA ASN A 19 12.98 -22.79 11.02
C ASN A 19 13.95 -22.12 12.03
N GLY A 20 13.69 -20.88 12.44
CA GLY A 20 14.44 -20.21 13.51
C GLY A 20 15.70 -19.43 13.09
N TYR A 21 16.16 -19.55 11.85
CA TYR A 21 17.33 -18.81 11.34
C TYR A 21 17.07 -17.32 11.19
N TRP A 22 18.09 -16.50 11.47
CA TRP A 22 18.01 -15.05 11.26
C TRP A 22 18.03 -14.70 9.77
N ARG A 23 17.18 -13.77 9.36
CA ARG A 23 17.18 -13.18 8.02
C ARG A 23 16.70 -11.73 8.07
N LEU A 24 17.00 -11.00 7.00
CA LEU A 24 16.39 -9.71 6.73
C LEU A 24 14.93 -9.91 6.28
N LYS A 25 14.03 -9.06 6.78
CA LYS A 25 12.62 -8.98 6.41
C LYS A 25 12.26 -7.57 5.99
N PHE A 26 11.21 -7.48 5.19
CA PHE A 26 10.78 -6.23 4.58
C PHE A 26 9.33 -5.90 4.93
N LYS A 27 9.05 -4.62 5.10
CA LYS A 27 7.69 -4.09 5.25
C LYS A 27 7.60 -2.76 4.54
N SER A 28 6.50 -2.49 3.83
CA SER A 28 6.27 -1.16 3.25
C SER A 28 6.41 -0.07 4.32
N ARG A 29 7.13 0.99 4.00
CA ARG A 29 7.27 2.17 4.85
C ARG A 29 5.90 2.76 5.19
N ARG A 30 5.69 3.04 6.48
CA ARG A 30 4.42 3.60 6.99
C ARG A 30 4.10 4.95 6.35
N ASP A 31 5.10 5.82 6.23
CA ASP A 31 4.95 7.15 5.63
C ASP A 31 4.54 7.08 4.15
N ARG A 32 5.18 6.20 3.37
CA ARG A 32 4.83 5.99 1.94
C ARG A 32 3.45 5.35 1.76
N PHE A 33 3.11 4.40 2.62
CA PHE A 33 1.78 3.79 2.66
C PHE A 33 0.69 4.84 2.91
N SER A 34 0.86 5.64 3.97
CA SER A 34 -0.12 6.67 4.34
C SER A 34 -0.23 7.76 3.29
N ALA A 35 0.90 8.20 2.71
CA ALA A 35 0.91 9.20 1.65
C ALA A 35 0.13 8.73 0.42
N LYS A 36 0.37 7.50 -0.06
CA LYS A 36 -0.34 6.97 -1.22
C LYS A 36 -1.84 6.78 -0.96
N LEU A 37 -2.23 6.32 0.24
CA LEU A 37 -3.65 6.22 0.59
C LEU A 37 -4.32 7.60 0.66
N LYS A 38 -3.62 8.61 1.19
CA LYS A 38 -4.11 10.01 1.23
C LYS A 38 -4.32 10.55 -0.19
N GLU A 39 -3.36 10.32 -1.08
CA GLU A 39 -3.45 10.71 -2.49
C GLU A 39 -4.68 10.10 -3.19
N ILE A 40 -4.94 8.79 -3.00
CA ILE A 40 -6.14 8.14 -3.56
C ILE A 40 -7.42 8.76 -3.01
N LYS A 41 -7.50 8.98 -1.69
CA LYS A 41 -8.68 9.60 -1.07
C LYS A 41 -8.92 11.03 -1.54
N GLN A 42 -7.85 11.80 -1.71
CA GLN A 42 -7.92 13.16 -2.22
C GLN A 42 -8.39 13.16 -3.67
N TYR A 43 -7.81 12.30 -4.52
CA TYR A 43 -8.23 12.15 -5.91
C TYR A 43 -9.72 11.80 -6.02
N LEU A 44 -10.22 10.86 -5.20
CA LEU A 44 -11.65 10.53 -5.15
C LEU A 44 -12.51 11.73 -4.72
N ARG A 45 -12.10 12.45 -3.67
CA ARG A 45 -12.84 13.63 -3.17
C ARG A 45 -12.94 14.74 -4.20
N GLU A 46 -11.85 15.01 -4.93
CA GLU A 46 -11.81 16.04 -5.98
C GLU A 46 -12.70 15.69 -7.18
N ASN A 47 -13.03 14.42 -7.36
CA ASN A 47 -13.84 13.91 -8.48
C ASN A 47 -15.22 13.40 -8.02
N LEU A 48 -15.75 13.88 -6.90
CA LEU A 48 -17.05 13.44 -6.36
C LEU A 48 -18.23 13.77 -7.28
N THR A 49 -18.20 14.93 -7.94
CA THR A 49 -19.27 15.42 -8.82
C THR A 49 -18.99 15.19 -10.31
N ALA A 50 -17.94 14.43 -10.63
CA ALA A 50 -17.55 14.18 -12.01
C ALA A 50 -18.54 13.23 -12.71
N LYS A 51 -18.85 13.52 -13.98
CA LYS A 51 -19.77 12.70 -14.78
C LYS A 51 -19.13 11.38 -15.28
N GLU A 52 -17.80 11.27 -15.21
CA GLU A 52 -17.02 10.18 -15.80
C GLU A 52 -16.54 9.16 -14.74
N THR A 53 -17.49 8.52 -14.05
CA THR A 53 -17.20 7.54 -12.97
C THR A 53 -16.25 6.42 -13.43
N ASN A 54 -16.43 5.90 -14.65
CA ASN A 54 -15.64 4.78 -15.16
C ASN A 54 -14.14 5.11 -15.27
N ASP A 55 -13.80 6.32 -15.71
CA ASP A 55 -12.41 6.74 -15.87
C ASP A 55 -11.72 6.94 -14.53
N ILE A 56 -12.45 7.47 -13.55
CA ILE A 56 -11.97 7.61 -12.16
C ILE A 56 -11.66 6.24 -11.56
N LEU A 57 -12.59 5.28 -11.70
CA LEU A 57 -12.41 3.92 -11.22
C LEU A 57 -11.23 3.22 -11.91
N TYR A 58 -11.10 3.39 -13.23
CA TYR A 58 -10.00 2.84 -14.01
C TYR A 58 -8.66 3.40 -13.54
N ARG A 59 -8.56 4.71 -13.31
CA ARG A 59 -7.35 5.35 -12.79
C ARG A 59 -6.99 4.87 -11.40
N VAL A 60 -7.96 4.76 -10.48
CA VAL A 60 -7.71 4.22 -9.14
C VAL A 60 -7.23 2.77 -9.22
N LYS A 61 -7.82 1.94 -10.09
CA LYS A 61 -7.37 0.56 -10.32
C LYS A 61 -5.91 0.51 -10.78
N LEU A 62 -5.50 1.37 -11.71
CA LEU A 62 -4.11 1.45 -12.18
C LEU A 62 -3.14 1.83 -11.05
N ILE A 63 -3.49 2.85 -10.25
CA ILE A 63 -2.67 3.30 -9.11
C ILE A 63 -2.51 2.17 -8.08
N VAL A 64 -3.62 1.52 -7.71
CA VAL A 64 -3.61 0.42 -6.74
C VAL A 64 -2.79 -0.76 -7.28
N ARG A 65 -2.96 -1.12 -8.55
CA ARG A 65 -2.20 -2.21 -9.20
C ARG A 65 -0.70 -1.91 -9.18
N GLY A 66 -0.28 -0.69 -9.54
CA GLY A 66 1.12 -0.30 -9.51
C GLY A 66 1.73 -0.38 -8.11
N TRP A 67 1.01 0.10 -7.09
CA TRP A 67 1.46 0.01 -5.70
C TRP A 67 1.58 -1.44 -5.23
N VAL A 68 0.61 -2.30 -5.57
CA VAL A 68 0.62 -3.72 -5.23
C VAL A 68 1.77 -4.45 -5.93
N ASN A 69 2.02 -4.17 -7.21
CA ASN A 69 3.13 -4.78 -7.95
C ASN A 69 4.50 -4.46 -7.31
N TYR A 70 4.70 -3.21 -6.88
CA TYR A 70 5.95 -2.81 -6.24
C TYR A 70 6.11 -3.36 -4.82
N HIS A 71 5.03 -3.38 -4.03
CA HIS A 71 5.07 -3.78 -2.63
C HIS A 71 4.73 -5.24 -2.37
N GLY A 72 4.39 -6.01 -3.42
CA GLY A 72 4.06 -7.44 -3.41
C GLY A 72 5.24 -8.37 -3.15
N ILE A 73 6.10 -8.04 -2.19
CA ILE A 73 7.29 -8.80 -1.83
C ILE A 73 7.06 -9.72 -0.62
N SER A 74 8.02 -10.61 -0.36
CA SER A 74 8.06 -11.45 0.84
C SER A 74 7.90 -10.65 2.14
N ASP A 75 7.30 -11.26 3.15
CA ASP A 75 6.99 -10.67 4.47
C ASP A 75 5.98 -9.51 4.48
N ASN A 76 5.58 -8.98 3.32
CA ASN A 76 4.75 -7.78 3.24
C ASN A 76 3.25 -8.04 2.95
N LYS A 77 2.84 -9.32 2.83
CA LYS A 77 1.45 -9.73 2.54
C LYS A 77 0.39 -8.99 3.36
N ARG A 78 0.61 -8.87 4.68
CA ARG A 78 -0.33 -8.19 5.60
C ARG A 78 -0.50 -6.70 5.27
N ARG A 79 0.58 -6.02 4.87
CA ARG A 79 0.51 -4.60 4.48
C ARG A 79 -0.15 -4.43 3.13
N VAL A 80 0.16 -5.30 2.16
CA VAL A 80 -0.48 -5.27 0.84
C VAL A 80 -1.98 -5.50 0.96
N LYS A 81 -2.41 -6.52 1.71
CA LYS A 81 -3.83 -6.75 1.98
C LYS A 81 -4.50 -5.53 2.62
N SER A 82 -3.89 -4.97 3.67
CA SER A 82 -4.41 -3.78 4.34
C SER A 82 -4.54 -2.57 3.40
N PHE A 83 -3.60 -2.39 2.46
CA PHE A 83 -3.69 -1.31 1.47
C PHE A 83 -4.91 -1.50 0.56
N ILE A 84 -5.07 -2.70 0.00
CA ILE A 84 -6.19 -3.04 -0.88
C ILE A 84 -7.52 -2.85 -0.15
N ASP A 85 -7.63 -3.37 1.07
CA ASP A 85 -8.86 -3.28 1.87
C ASP A 85 -9.22 -1.81 2.18
N LEU A 86 -8.23 -0.95 2.47
CA LEU A 86 -8.46 0.49 2.68
C LEU A 86 -8.82 1.24 1.38
N CYS A 87 -8.24 0.86 0.24
CA CYS A 87 -8.62 1.43 -1.05
C CYS A 87 -10.06 1.07 -1.41
N LYS A 88 -10.46 -0.20 -1.22
CA LYS A 88 -11.86 -0.64 -1.39
C LYS A 88 -12.81 0.14 -0.51
N ARG A 89 -12.49 0.31 0.78
CA ARG A 89 -13.31 1.13 1.69
C ARG A 89 -13.42 2.59 1.23
N SER A 90 -12.33 3.17 0.73
CA SER A 90 -12.34 4.55 0.26
C SER A 90 -13.19 4.72 -1.01
N LEU A 91 -13.21 3.71 -1.88
CA LEU A 91 -14.09 3.66 -3.05
C LEU A 91 -15.56 3.47 -2.64
N LEU A 92 -15.86 2.59 -1.68
CA LEU A 92 -17.22 2.37 -1.19
C LEU A 92 -17.80 3.60 -0.48
N SER A 93 -16.97 4.42 0.16
CA SER A 93 -17.40 5.68 0.77
C SER A 93 -17.47 6.86 -0.20
N TRP A 94 -17.02 6.66 -1.45
CA TRP A 94 -17.03 7.69 -2.49
C TRP A 94 -18.31 7.67 -3.33
N PHE A 95 -18.89 6.48 -3.52
CA PHE A 95 -20.29 6.32 -3.93
C PHE A 95 -21.23 6.77 -2.81
#